data_AF-A0A7R7GTZ2-F1
#
_entry.id   AF-A0A7R7GTZ2-F1
#
_cell.length_a   1.000
_cell.length_b   1.000
_cell.length_c   1.000
_cell.angle_alpha   90.00
_cell.angle_beta   90.00
_cell.angle_gamma   90.00
#
_symmetry.space_group_name_H-M   'P 1'
#
loop_
_entity.id
_entity.type
_entity.pdbx_description
1 polymer ?
#
loop_
_entity_poly.entity_id
_entity_poly.type
_entity_poly.pdbx_seq_one_letter_code
_entity_poly.pdbx_strand_id
1 'polypeptide(L)'
;MQKPSPGSSSGEAAGGRRADADARHVMAVGLGSAARVWRCRQRGAPEDRSLSVAFIGLFVEFTLRHTITSVLMAQPRLVDLLDPATTALVTQECQGGVIGPQAGLPMLAEEARREAIPNIAKLLTSARAAQAAVVHCLIQRRPDGRGSNTNARLFASAKSFSADLTPGSPGASVLPEFGPEPTDLVLTRLHGAGPMTGTELDSVLRNLGIKTIVGVGVSVNVAITNFAMDAVNRGYQFVLPRDAVSGFPREYAEAVIDNTLALLTTVTTTDAVVEAWASLTS
;
A
#
# COMPACT_ATOMS: atom_id res chain seq x y z
N MET A 1 -48.03 -32.69 33.94
CA MET A 1 -48.57 -32.28 32.63
C MET A 1 -47.67 -31.16 32.12
N GLN A 2 -47.02 -31.17 30.95
CA GLN A 2 -46.95 -32.07 29.81
C GLN A 2 -45.71 -31.60 28.99
N LYS A 3 -44.91 -32.52 28.46
CA LYS A 3 -43.96 -32.28 27.34
C LYS A 3 -44.73 -32.59 26.03
N PRO A 4 -44.38 -32.01 24.86
CA PRO A 4 -43.11 -32.35 24.17
C PRO A 4 -42.45 -31.21 23.33
N SER A 5 -41.21 -31.48 22.89
CA SER A 5 -40.41 -30.86 21.81
C SER A 5 -40.60 -31.64 20.48
N PRO A 6 -39.90 -31.41 19.32
CA PRO A 6 -38.97 -30.35 18.84
C PRO A 6 -39.26 -29.83 17.39
N GLY A 7 -38.47 -28.89 16.86
CA GLY A 7 -38.48 -28.53 15.42
C GLY A 7 -37.32 -27.62 15.00
N SER A 8 -36.50 -28.08 14.05
CA SER A 8 -35.25 -27.51 13.53
C SER A 8 -35.35 -27.12 12.05
N SER A 9 -34.66 -26.07 11.60
CA SER A 9 -34.03 -25.93 10.25
C SER A 9 -33.27 -24.60 10.16
N SER A 10 -31.94 -24.57 10.17
CA SER A 10 -31.01 -24.68 9.03
C SER A 10 -31.06 -23.49 8.05
N GLY A 11 -30.17 -22.52 8.23
CA GLY A 11 -30.03 -21.36 7.33
C GLY A 11 -28.61 -20.79 7.30
N GLU A 12 -27.56 -21.63 7.27
CA GLU A 12 -26.18 -21.14 7.33
C GLU A 12 -25.21 -21.97 6.46
N ALA A 13 -25.62 -22.29 5.22
CA ALA A 13 -24.77 -23.08 4.30
C ALA A 13 -24.81 -22.59 2.83
N ALA A 14 -25.29 -21.38 2.55
CA ALA A 14 -25.41 -20.89 1.16
C ALA A 14 -24.25 -19.95 0.74
N GLY A 15 -23.67 -19.19 1.68
CA GLY A 15 -22.62 -18.20 1.38
C GLY A 15 -21.25 -18.80 1.02
N GLY A 16 -20.80 -19.82 1.76
CA GLY A 16 -19.48 -20.43 1.55
C GLY A 16 -19.32 -21.20 0.23
N ARG A 17 -20.43 -21.72 -0.33
CA ARG A 17 -20.40 -22.48 -1.59
C ARG A 17 -20.27 -21.61 -2.84
N ARG A 18 -20.65 -20.33 -2.77
CA ARG A 18 -20.48 -19.37 -3.89
C ARG A 18 -19.04 -18.84 -3.98
N ALA A 19 -18.42 -18.52 -2.85
CA ALA A 19 -17.02 -18.08 -2.81
C ALA A 19 -16.05 -19.20 -3.26
N ASP A 20 -16.32 -20.45 -2.87
CA ASP A 20 -15.55 -21.62 -3.30
C ASP A 20 -15.76 -21.92 -4.81
N ALA A 21 -16.95 -21.62 -5.35
CA ALA A 21 -17.21 -21.74 -6.78
C ALA A 21 -16.49 -20.67 -7.62
N ASP A 22 -16.44 -19.42 -7.16
CA ASP A 22 -15.73 -18.33 -7.85
C ASP A 22 -14.21 -18.53 -7.80
N ALA A 23 -13.65 -18.97 -6.66
CA ALA A 23 -12.24 -19.30 -6.54
C ALA A 23 -11.83 -20.45 -7.49
N ARG A 24 -12.68 -21.48 -7.61
CA ARG A 24 -12.47 -22.58 -8.57
C ARG A 24 -12.63 -22.13 -10.03
N HIS A 25 -13.50 -21.17 -10.31
CA HIS A 25 -13.71 -20.64 -11.66
C HIS A 25 -12.52 -19.79 -12.13
N VAL A 26 -11.99 -18.91 -11.27
CA VAL A 26 -10.78 -18.12 -11.55
C VAL A 26 -9.56 -19.02 -11.77
N MET A 27 -9.40 -20.07 -10.95
CA MET A 27 -8.38 -21.10 -11.14
C MET A 27 -8.51 -21.83 -12.49
N ALA A 28 -9.73 -22.21 -12.89
CA ALA A 28 -9.98 -22.91 -14.15
C ALA A 28 -9.70 -22.03 -15.39
N VAL A 29 -10.05 -20.74 -15.35
CA VAL A 29 -9.81 -19.79 -16.44
C VAL A 29 -8.31 -19.46 -16.59
N GLY A 30 -7.58 -19.36 -15.46
CA GLY A 30 -6.13 -19.20 -15.44
C GLY A 30 -5.38 -20.42 -16.02
N LEU A 31 -5.78 -21.63 -15.61
CA LEU A 31 -5.24 -22.89 -16.14
C LEU A 31 -5.51 -23.05 -17.64
N GLY A 32 -6.69 -22.66 -18.11
CA GLY A 32 -7.08 -22.75 -19.52
C GLY A 32 -6.30 -21.80 -20.45
N SER A 33 -5.91 -20.64 -19.94
CA SER A 33 -5.16 -19.63 -20.69
C SER A 33 -3.66 -19.96 -20.76
N ALA A 34 -3.07 -20.41 -19.64
CA ALA A 34 -1.68 -20.85 -19.57
C ALA A 34 -1.42 -22.11 -20.44
N ALA A 35 -2.35 -23.07 -20.43
CA ALA A 35 -2.27 -24.27 -21.28
C ALA A 35 -2.36 -23.95 -22.79
N ARG A 36 -3.04 -22.85 -23.15
CA ARG A 36 -3.19 -22.40 -24.55
C ARG A 36 -1.91 -21.69 -25.05
N VAL A 37 -1.28 -20.88 -24.20
CA VAL A 37 0.02 -20.25 -24.47
C VAL A 37 1.14 -21.30 -24.61
N TRP A 38 1.13 -22.33 -23.76
CA TRP A 38 2.08 -23.46 -23.85
C TRP A 38 1.95 -24.23 -25.18
N ARG A 39 0.72 -24.53 -25.61
CA ARG A 39 0.45 -25.25 -26.87
C ARG A 39 0.84 -24.47 -28.12
N CYS A 40 0.82 -23.13 -28.05
CA CYS A 40 1.22 -22.26 -29.16
C CYS A 40 2.75 -22.18 -29.31
N ARG A 41 3.51 -22.35 -28.22
CA ARG A 41 4.98 -22.18 -28.20
C ARG A 41 5.77 -23.46 -28.50
N GLN A 42 5.15 -24.64 -28.40
CA GLN A 42 5.80 -25.93 -28.71
C GLN A 42 5.93 -26.26 -30.21
N ARG A 43 5.38 -25.44 -31.12
CA ARG A 43 5.42 -25.72 -32.56
C ARG A 43 6.75 -25.38 -33.27
N GLY A 44 7.85 -25.15 -32.55
CA GLY A 44 9.11 -24.80 -33.24
C GLY A 44 10.40 -24.69 -32.44
N ALA A 45 10.53 -25.28 -31.24
CA ALA A 45 11.79 -25.23 -30.48
C ALA A 45 12.34 -26.65 -30.20
N PRO A 46 13.66 -26.88 -30.33
CA PRO A 46 14.28 -28.16 -30.00
C PRO A 46 14.10 -28.51 -28.51
N GLU A 47 13.91 -29.81 -28.20
CA GLU A 47 13.71 -30.33 -26.84
C GLU A 47 14.95 -30.10 -25.95
N ASP A 48 15.03 -28.93 -25.33
CA ASP A 48 15.88 -28.74 -24.16
C ASP A 48 15.07 -29.03 -22.89
N ARG A 49 15.22 -30.26 -22.39
CA ARG A 49 14.53 -30.75 -21.18
C ARG A 49 15.00 -30.03 -19.91
N SER A 50 16.17 -29.39 -19.92
CA SER A 50 16.71 -28.69 -18.75
C SER A 50 15.99 -27.37 -18.46
N LEU A 51 15.64 -26.61 -19.51
CA LEU A 51 14.83 -25.38 -19.42
C LEU A 51 13.40 -25.66 -18.95
N SER A 52 12.86 -26.83 -19.28
CA SER A 52 11.49 -27.23 -18.90
C SER A 52 11.35 -27.53 -17.41
N VAL A 53 12.35 -28.18 -16.79
CA VAL A 53 12.34 -28.50 -15.36
C VAL A 53 12.57 -27.25 -14.51
N ALA A 54 13.44 -26.34 -14.94
CA ALA A 54 13.66 -25.06 -14.25
C ALA A 54 12.40 -24.17 -14.28
N PHE A 55 11.70 -24.10 -15.41
CA PHE A 55 10.44 -23.34 -15.51
C PHE A 55 9.31 -23.94 -14.67
N ILE A 56 9.19 -25.28 -14.63
CA ILE A 56 8.19 -25.96 -13.79
C ILE A 56 8.53 -25.77 -12.31
N GLY A 57 9.80 -25.85 -11.91
CA GLY A 57 10.24 -25.59 -10.54
C GLY A 57 9.92 -24.16 -10.08
N LEU A 58 10.26 -23.15 -10.90
CA LEU A 58 9.98 -21.75 -10.61
C LEU A 58 8.47 -21.47 -10.55
N PHE A 59 7.69 -22.09 -11.44
CA PHE A 59 6.23 -21.96 -11.46
C PHE A 59 5.57 -22.63 -10.27
N VAL A 60 6.03 -23.82 -9.87
CA VAL A 60 5.53 -24.56 -8.71
C VAL A 60 5.87 -23.82 -7.42
N GLU A 61 7.09 -23.29 -7.27
CA GLU A 61 7.50 -22.51 -6.10
C GLU A 61 6.74 -21.18 -6.01
N PHE A 62 6.60 -20.46 -7.13
CA PHE A 62 5.79 -19.23 -7.20
C PHE A 62 4.33 -19.50 -6.85
N THR A 63 3.75 -20.57 -7.39
CA THR A 63 2.34 -20.96 -7.15
C THR A 63 2.15 -21.44 -5.72
N LEU A 64 3.06 -22.23 -5.15
CA LEU A 64 3.01 -22.67 -3.75
C LEU A 64 3.14 -21.49 -2.79
N ARG A 65 4.05 -20.54 -3.03
CA ARG A 65 4.24 -19.35 -2.19
C ARG A 65 2.99 -18.46 -2.20
N HIS A 66 2.39 -18.22 -3.36
CA HIS A 66 1.16 -17.44 -3.47
C HIS A 66 -0.07 -18.18 -2.92
N THR A 67 -0.15 -19.50 -3.11
CA THR A 67 -1.27 -20.31 -2.62
C THR A 67 -1.23 -20.44 -1.10
N ILE A 68 -0.06 -20.60 -0.49
CA ILE A 68 0.09 -20.71 0.98
C ILE A 68 -0.31 -19.39 1.65
N THR A 69 0.16 -18.25 1.18
CA THR A 69 -0.24 -16.94 1.74
C THR A 69 -1.74 -16.67 1.55
N SER A 70 -2.29 -16.96 0.36
CA SER A 70 -3.71 -16.74 0.06
C SER A 70 -4.66 -17.69 0.83
N VAL A 71 -4.26 -18.94 1.06
CA VAL A 71 -5.08 -19.93 1.77
C VAL A 71 -5.00 -19.78 3.30
N LEU A 72 -3.88 -19.28 3.85
CA LEU A 72 -3.70 -19.10 5.29
C LEU A 72 -4.19 -17.74 5.81
N MET A 73 -4.32 -16.72 4.95
CA MET A 73 -4.66 -15.35 5.35
C MET A 73 -5.82 -14.82 4.49
N ALA A 74 -7.06 -15.13 4.90
CA ALA A 74 -8.24 -14.57 4.24
C ALA A 74 -8.19 -13.03 4.31
N GLN A 75 -8.19 -12.37 3.15
CA GLN A 75 -8.22 -10.92 3.09
C GLN A 75 -9.60 -10.42 3.56
N PRO A 76 -9.65 -9.44 4.48
CA PRO A 76 -10.90 -8.79 4.83
C PRO A 76 -11.50 -8.11 3.60
N ARG A 77 -12.83 -7.95 3.57
CA ARG A 77 -13.45 -7.17 2.50
C ARG A 77 -13.06 -5.71 2.70
N LEU A 78 -12.68 -5.05 1.61
CA LEU A 78 -12.15 -3.69 1.68
C LEU A 78 -13.15 -2.69 2.27
N VAL A 79 -14.44 -2.82 1.94
CA VAL A 79 -15.52 -1.99 2.49
C VAL A 79 -15.67 -2.09 4.01
N ASP A 80 -15.29 -3.22 4.61
CA ASP A 80 -15.35 -3.41 6.07
C ASP A 80 -14.20 -2.68 6.79
N LEU A 81 -13.13 -2.35 6.07
CA LEU A 81 -11.97 -1.63 6.60
C LEU A 81 -12.05 -0.12 6.40
N LEU A 82 -12.80 0.36 5.40
CA LEU A 82 -12.70 1.71 4.86
C LEU A 82 -13.86 2.64 5.24
N ASP A 83 -14.52 2.42 6.38
CA ASP A 83 -15.45 3.41 6.94
C ASP A 83 -14.75 4.79 7.03
N PRO A 84 -15.21 5.81 6.27
CA PRO A 84 -14.56 7.11 6.23
C PRO A 84 -14.40 7.75 7.61
N ALA A 85 -15.35 7.50 8.53
CA ALA A 85 -15.32 8.08 9.87
C ALA A 85 -14.19 7.52 10.76
N THR A 86 -13.62 6.37 10.41
CA THR A 86 -12.52 5.74 11.16
C THR A 86 -11.29 5.44 10.29
N THR A 87 -11.23 6.03 9.09
CA THR A 87 -10.17 5.84 8.12
C THR A 87 -9.45 7.15 7.82
N ALA A 88 -8.12 7.10 7.74
CA ALA A 88 -7.31 8.22 7.26
C ALA A 88 -6.49 7.81 6.03
N LEU A 89 -6.50 8.65 5.00
CA LEU A 89 -5.52 8.61 3.92
C LEU A 89 -4.27 9.37 4.38
N VAL A 90 -3.14 8.68 4.49
CA VAL A 90 -1.89 9.24 4.99
C VAL A 90 -0.83 9.21 3.90
N THR A 91 -0.37 10.39 3.47
CA THR A 91 0.70 10.49 2.46
C THR A 91 2.06 10.56 3.14
N GLN A 92 2.99 9.69 2.77
CA GLN A 92 4.37 9.75 3.24
C GLN A 92 5.28 10.40 2.19
N GLU A 93 5.85 11.55 2.57
CA GLU A 93 6.87 12.26 1.81
C GLU A 93 6.46 12.66 0.37
N CYS A 94 5.17 12.92 0.17
CA CYS A 94 4.61 13.44 -1.07
C CYS A 94 4.87 14.96 -1.22
N GLN A 95 6.15 15.33 -1.31
CA GLN A 95 6.62 16.72 -1.25
C GLN A 95 7.63 17.05 -2.35
N GLY A 96 7.84 18.35 -2.56
CA GLY A 96 8.66 18.88 -3.66
C GLY A 96 10.09 18.32 -3.73
N GLY A 97 10.75 18.19 -2.57
CA GLY A 97 12.16 17.78 -2.49
C GLY A 97 12.38 16.27 -2.50
N VAL A 98 11.30 15.48 -2.50
CA VAL A 98 11.36 14.01 -2.50
C VAL A 98 10.85 13.43 -3.82
N ILE A 99 9.68 13.88 -4.30
CA ILE A 99 9.07 13.40 -5.56
C ILE A 99 8.66 14.53 -6.52
N GLY A 100 8.97 15.78 -6.20
CA GLY A 100 8.72 16.92 -7.07
C GLY A 100 9.83 17.18 -8.09
N PRO A 101 9.74 18.29 -8.85
CA PRO A 101 10.70 18.64 -9.89
C PRO A 101 12.15 18.82 -9.40
N GLN A 102 12.34 19.09 -8.10
CA GLN A 102 13.65 19.32 -7.48
C GLN A 102 14.03 18.16 -6.54
N ALA A 103 13.50 16.97 -6.78
CA ALA A 103 13.74 15.80 -5.94
C ALA A 103 15.23 15.49 -5.77
N GLY A 104 15.63 15.19 -4.53
CA GLY A 104 17.01 14.78 -4.21
C GLY A 104 17.40 13.42 -4.81
N LEU A 105 16.40 12.61 -5.18
CA LEU A 105 16.54 11.33 -5.87
C LEU A 105 15.68 11.31 -7.15
N PRO A 106 16.20 11.83 -8.28
CA PRO A 106 15.42 11.98 -9.51
C PRO A 106 14.83 10.66 -10.04
N MET A 107 15.54 9.54 -9.90
CA MET A 107 15.06 8.22 -10.35
C MET A 107 13.81 7.77 -9.59
N LEU A 108 13.74 8.03 -8.28
CA LEU A 108 12.55 7.73 -7.48
C LEU A 108 11.39 8.65 -7.88
N ALA A 109 11.66 9.94 -8.06
CA ALA A 109 10.64 10.90 -8.49
C ALA A 109 10.05 10.57 -9.86
N GLU A 110 10.88 10.11 -10.79
CA GLU A 110 10.46 9.65 -12.11
C GLU A 110 9.56 8.40 -12.02
N GLU A 111 9.93 7.40 -11.22
CA GLU A 111 9.08 6.22 -11.00
C GLU A 111 7.75 6.58 -10.29
N ALA A 112 7.78 7.50 -9.33
CA ALA A 112 6.56 7.98 -8.67
C ALA A 112 5.65 8.73 -9.65
N ARG A 113 6.22 9.57 -10.52
CA ARG A 113 5.47 10.32 -11.56
C ARG A 113 4.79 9.41 -12.57
N ARG A 114 5.38 8.25 -12.88
CA ARG A 114 4.84 7.29 -13.84
C ARG A 114 3.53 6.66 -13.37
N GLU A 115 3.33 6.47 -12.08
CA GLU A 115 2.18 5.69 -11.58
C GLU A 115 1.63 6.19 -10.22
N ALA A 116 2.49 6.33 -9.21
CA ALA A 116 2.03 6.66 -7.86
C ALA A 116 1.37 8.05 -7.76
N ILE A 117 1.96 9.09 -8.35
CA ILE A 117 1.46 10.47 -8.26
C ILE A 117 0.01 10.62 -8.78
N PRO A 118 -0.34 10.19 -10.02
CA PRO A 118 -1.72 10.32 -10.49
C PRO A 118 -2.72 9.52 -9.64
N ASN A 119 -2.32 8.35 -9.12
CA ASN A 119 -3.15 7.52 -8.26
C ASN A 119 -3.35 8.13 -6.86
N ILE A 120 -2.30 8.72 -6.28
CA ILE A 120 -2.39 9.48 -5.03
C ILE A 120 -3.36 10.66 -5.19
N ALA A 121 -3.28 11.43 -6.28
CA ALA A 121 -4.20 12.53 -6.54
C ALA A 121 -5.68 12.06 -6.60
N LYS A 122 -5.92 10.92 -7.24
CA LYS A 122 -7.25 10.29 -7.29
C LYS A 122 -7.74 9.88 -5.90
N LEU A 123 -6.89 9.27 -5.08
CA LEU A 123 -7.21 8.88 -3.71
C LEU A 123 -7.49 10.09 -2.82
N LEU A 124 -6.69 11.16 -2.92
CA LEU A 124 -6.90 12.40 -2.16
C LEU A 124 -8.26 13.02 -2.48
N THR A 125 -8.61 13.08 -3.77
CA THR A 125 -9.91 13.57 -4.22
C THR A 125 -11.05 12.73 -3.64
N SER A 126 -10.92 11.40 -3.71
CA SER A 126 -11.94 10.48 -3.21
C SER A 126 -12.06 10.50 -1.68
N ALA A 127 -10.95 10.59 -0.96
CA ALA A 127 -10.94 10.65 0.51
C ALA A 127 -11.67 11.90 1.01
N ARG A 128 -11.37 13.07 0.41
CA ARG A 128 -12.04 14.34 0.74
C ARG A 128 -13.53 14.28 0.42
N ALA A 129 -13.90 13.74 -0.75
CA ALA A 129 -15.31 13.58 -1.13
C ALA A 129 -16.08 12.66 -0.15
N ALA A 130 -15.41 11.61 0.34
CA ALA A 130 -15.96 10.70 1.34
C ALA A 130 -15.86 11.20 2.78
N GLN A 131 -15.29 12.39 3.00
CA GLN A 131 -15.01 12.97 4.31
C GLN A 131 -14.10 12.11 5.21
N ALA A 132 -13.29 11.24 4.60
CA ALA A 132 -12.20 10.56 5.29
C ALA A 132 -11.08 11.55 5.63
N ALA A 133 -10.39 11.35 6.76
CA ALA A 133 -9.31 12.23 7.15
C ALA A 133 -8.13 12.15 6.17
N VAL A 134 -7.54 13.29 5.81
CA VAL A 134 -6.33 13.37 4.98
C VAL A 134 -5.19 13.93 5.82
N VAL A 135 -4.07 13.20 5.90
CA VAL A 135 -2.89 13.60 6.65
C VAL A 135 -1.64 13.53 5.78
N HIS A 136 -1.02 14.67 5.53
CA HIS A 136 0.25 14.78 4.83
C HIS A 136 1.41 14.73 5.81
N CYS A 137 2.25 13.70 5.70
CA CYS A 137 3.45 13.53 6.51
C CYS A 137 4.70 13.96 5.73
N LEU A 138 5.35 15.01 6.23
CA LEU A 138 6.49 15.65 5.59
C LEU A 138 7.78 15.47 6.40
N ILE A 139 8.91 15.71 5.74
CA ILE A 139 10.24 15.68 6.33
C ILE A 139 10.88 17.03 6.08
N GLN A 140 11.47 17.60 7.12
CA GLN A 140 12.22 18.83 7.05
C GLN A 140 13.59 18.65 7.68
N ARG A 141 14.51 19.52 7.30
CA ARG A 141 15.83 19.61 7.92
C ARG A 141 16.11 21.05 8.28
N ARG A 142 16.47 21.27 9.54
CA ARG A 142 16.97 22.57 9.97
C ARG A 142 18.26 22.93 9.22
N PRO A 143 18.53 24.20 8.91
CA PRO A 143 19.80 24.62 8.31
C PRO A 143 21.03 24.19 9.11
N ASP A 144 20.93 24.15 10.45
CA ASP A 144 22.00 23.68 11.36
C ASP A 144 22.08 22.16 11.51
N GLY A 145 21.17 21.41 10.86
CA GLY A 145 21.08 19.95 10.93
C GLY A 145 20.69 19.38 12.29
N ARG A 146 20.39 20.20 13.30
CA ARG A 146 20.03 19.72 14.64
C ARG A 146 18.69 19.01 14.61
N GLY A 147 18.54 17.95 15.40
CA GLY A 147 17.33 17.14 15.48
C GLY A 147 17.20 16.08 14.37
N SER A 148 18.06 16.10 13.34
CA SER A 148 18.09 15.04 12.31
C SER A 148 18.89 13.83 12.75
N ASN A 149 18.50 12.65 12.23
CA ASN A 149 19.26 11.43 12.44
C ASN A 149 20.62 11.47 11.75
N THR A 150 21.58 10.75 12.35
CA THR A 150 22.92 10.53 11.80
C THR A 150 23.37 9.06 11.94
N ASN A 151 22.49 8.20 12.46
CA ASN A 151 22.79 6.83 12.88
C ASN A 151 22.63 5.77 11.78
N ALA A 152 22.38 6.16 10.54
CA ALA A 152 22.27 5.24 9.41
C ALA A 152 22.90 5.83 8.14
N ARG A 153 23.34 4.95 7.24
CA ARG A 153 23.94 5.33 5.95
C ARG A 153 23.03 6.24 5.13
N LEU A 154 21.73 5.96 5.13
CA LEU A 154 20.70 6.79 4.47
C LEU A 154 20.75 8.25 4.97
N PHE A 155 20.81 8.45 6.28
CA PHE A 155 20.83 9.79 6.87
C PHE A 155 22.16 10.51 6.63
N ALA A 156 23.27 9.75 6.63
CA ALA A 156 24.57 10.28 6.25
C ALA A 156 24.58 10.77 4.79
N SER A 157 23.99 10.01 3.86
CA SER A 157 23.88 10.39 2.45
C SER A 157 22.91 11.52 2.18
N ALA A 158 21.95 11.79 3.07
CA ALA A 158 20.96 12.84 2.88
C ALA A 158 21.58 14.26 2.80
N LYS A 159 22.81 14.44 3.29
CA LYS A 159 23.57 15.69 3.13
C LYS A 159 24.01 15.93 1.68
N SER A 160 24.10 14.87 0.88
CA SER A 160 24.52 14.93 -0.52
C SER A 160 23.37 15.15 -1.50
N PHE A 161 22.11 15.09 -1.03
CA PHE A 161 20.95 15.43 -1.86
C PHE A 161 20.83 16.94 -2.01
N SER A 162 20.62 17.39 -3.25
CA SER A 162 20.53 18.81 -3.62
C SER A 162 19.20 19.46 -3.25
N ALA A 163 18.20 18.68 -2.85
CA ALA A 163 16.88 19.19 -2.48
C ALA A 163 16.95 20.06 -1.22
N ASP A 164 16.38 21.26 -1.30
CA ASP A 164 16.18 22.13 -0.15
C ASP A 164 14.97 21.67 0.67
N LEU A 165 15.21 21.08 1.83
CA LEU A 165 14.18 20.63 2.79
C LEU A 165 14.09 21.55 4.02
N THR A 166 14.54 22.80 3.91
CA THR A 166 14.43 23.75 5.03
C THR A 166 12.97 24.16 5.27
N PRO A 167 12.57 24.47 6.51
CA PRO A 167 11.18 24.86 6.81
C PRO A 167 10.70 26.03 5.93
N GLY A 168 9.56 25.84 5.27
CA GLY A 168 8.96 26.82 4.36
C GLY A 168 9.51 26.79 2.92
N SER A 169 10.50 25.95 2.62
CA SER A 169 10.95 25.78 1.23
C SER A 169 9.90 25.04 0.38
N PRO A 170 9.92 25.21 -0.95
CA PRO A 170 9.11 24.39 -1.85
C PRO A 170 9.42 22.89 -1.73
N GLY A 171 10.67 22.54 -1.44
CA GLY A 171 11.07 21.14 -1.29
C GLY A 171 10.50 20.49 -0.03
N ALA A 172 10.31 21.28 1.04
CA ALA A 172 9.72 20.88 2.30
C ALA A 172 8.18 20.98 2.36
N SER A 173 7.54 21.29 1.22
CA SER A 173 6.10 21.52 1.13
C SER A 173 5.40 20.41 0.35
N VAL A 174 4.14 20.14 0.68
CA VAL A 174 3.27 19.20 -0.07
C VAL A 174 3.32 19.57 -1.55
N LEU A 175 3.29 18.57 -2.43
CA LEU A 175 3.15 18.83 -3.86
C LEU A 175 1.87 19.62 -4.17
N PRO A 176 1.93 20.70 -4.98
CA PRO A 176 0.77 21.55 -5.24
C PRO A 176 -0.45 20.79 -5.78
N GLU A 177 -0.25 19.76 -6.61
CA GLU A 177 -1.32 18.92 -7.15
C GLU A 177 -2.06 18.08 -6.11
N PHE A 178 -1.51 17.96 -4.90
CA PHE A 178 -2.10 17.23 -3.79
C PHE A 178 -2.78 18.14 -2.77
N GLY A 179 -2.58 19.46 -2.82
CA GLY A 179 -3.05 20.42 -1.82
C GLY A 179 -1.89 21.07 -1.05
N PRO A 180 -2.02 21.32 0.27
CA PRO A 180 -3.12 20.86 1.14
C PRO A 180 -4.41 21.67 0.95
N GLU A 181 -5.55 21.01 1.09
CA GLU A 181 -6.86 21.65 1.25
C GLU A 181 -7.09 22.07 2.72
N PRO A 182 -8.00 23.03 3.02
CA PRO A 182 -8.23 23.50 4.39
C PRO A 182 -8.60 22.43 5.42
N THR A 183 -9.14 21.30 4.96
CA THR A 183 -9.52 20.16 5.82
C THR A 183 -8.37 19.20 6.09
N ASP A 184 -7.27 19.30 5.36
CA ASP A 184 -6.16 18.37 5.49
C ASP A 184 -5.27 18.74 6.68
N LEU A 185 -4.66 17.73 7.29
CA LEU A 185 -3.64 17.91 8.31
C LEU A 185 -2.26 17.77 7.68
N VAL A 186 -1.32 18.66 8.04
CA VAL A 186 0.08 18.59 7.60
C VAL A 186 0.96 18.40 8.82
N LEU A 187 1.58 17.24 8.95
CA LEU A 187 2.48 16.89 10.04
C LEU A 187 3.91 16.81 9.52
N THR A 188 4.82 17.56 10.15
CA THR A 188 6.21 17.63 9.68
C THR A 188 7.17 17.12 10.73
N ARG A 189 8.08 16.23 10.33
CA ARG A 189 9.09 15.64 11.22
C ARG A 189 10.49 16.10 10.84
N LEU A 190 11.42 16.06 11.80
CA LEU A 190 12.86 16.34 11.59
C LEU A 190 13.73 15.08 11.63
N HIS A 191 13.16 13.96 12.09
CA HIS A 191 13.84 12.71 12.42
C HIS A 191 12.99 11.50 12.01
N GLY A 192 13.59 10.33 11.94
CA GLY A 192 12.99 9.05 11.59
C GLY A 192 13.13 8.70 10.11
N ALA A 193 12.70 7.49 9.76
CA ALA A 193 12.53 7.05 8.36
C ALA A 193 11.05 7.00 7.96
N GLY A 194 10.17 6.63 8.88
CA GLY A 194 8.72 6.68 8.70
C GLY A 194 8.07 7.83 9.48
N PRO A 195 6.75 8.03 9.30
CA PRO A 195 6.04 9.14 9.89
C PRO A 195 5.47 8.86 11.28
N MET A 196 5.57 7.64 11.83
CA MET A 196 4.92 7.25 13.09
C MET A 196 5.81 7.43 14.33
N THR A 197 7.09 7.07 14.23
CA THR A 197 7.95 6.95 15.41
C THR A 197 8.45 8.30 15.88
N GLY A 198 8.04 8.69 17.08
CA GLY A 198 8.47 9.95 17.73
C GLY A 198 7.96 11.21 17.04
N THR A 199 6.81 11.12 16.36
CA THR A 199 6.10 12.22 15.71
C THR A 199 4.69 12.35 16.29
N GLU A 200 3.93 13.34 15.82
CA GLU A 200 2.54 13.58 16.26
C GLU A 200 1.52 12.64 15.59
N LEU A 201 1.88 11.89 14.55
CA LEU A 201 0.93 11.16 13.71
C LEU A 201 0.05 10.19 14.51
N ASP A 202 0.65 9.34 15.36
CA ASP A 202 -0.12 8.40 16.19
C ASP A 202 -1.10 9.14 17.11
N SER A 203 -0.65 10.19 17.79
CA SER A 203 -1.51 10.98 18.69
C SER A 203 -2.67 11.64 17.95
N VAL A 204 -2.41 12.21 16.77
CA VAL A 204 -3.43 12.80 15.90
C VAL A 204 -4.45 11.76 15.45
N LEU A 205 -3.99 10.63 14.90
CA LEU A 205 -4.86 9.56 14.43
C LEU A 205 -5.73 8.99 15.56
N ARG A 206 -5.19 8.84 16.77
CA ARG A 206 -5.97 8.39 17.94
C ARG A 206 -7.05 9.38 18.33
N ASN A 207 -6.74 10.67 18.37
CA ASN A 207 -7.71 11.71 18.74
C ASN A 207 -8.80 11.88 17.68
N LEU A 208 -8.52 11.52 16.43
CA LEU A 208 -9.52 11.44 15.35
C LEU A 208 -10.31 10.12 15.34
N GLY A 209 -10.01 9.18 16.25
CA GLY A 209 -10.70 7.88 16.30
C GLY A 209 -10.34 6.93 15.15
N ILE A 210 -9.22 7.17 14.46
CA ILE A 210 -8.79 6.38 13.30
C ILE A 210 -8.36 4.97 13.73
N LYS A 211 -8.80 3.99 12.95
CA LYS A 211 -8.49 2.56 13.10
C LYS A 211 -7.78 2.00 11.86
N THR A 212 -8.11 2.54 10.68
CA THR A 212 -7.53 2.11 9.41
C THR A 212 -6.73 3.25 8.77
N ILE A 213 -5.53 2.93 8.33
CA ILE A 213 -4.68 3.82 7.55
C ILE A 213 -4.66 3.33 6.10
N VAL A 214 -5.03 4.18 5.15
CA VAL A 214 -4.67 4.01 3.73
C VAL A 214 -3.35 4.73 3.53
N GLY A 215 -2.25 3.98 3.42
CA GLY A 215 -0.90 4.54 3.35
C GLY A 215 -0.38 4.64 1.92
N VAL A 216 0.04 5.83 1.51
CA VAL A 216 0.52 6.11 0.14
C VAL A 216 1.80 6.94 0.16
N GLY A 217 2.50 7.02 -0.99
CA GLY A 217 3.71 7.84 -1.14
C GLY A 217 5.00 7.04 -1.29
N VAL A 218 6.11 7.55 -0.73
CA VAL A 218 7.45 6.99 -0.99
C VAL A 218 8.34 6.92 0.25
N SER A 219 9.41 6.11 0.24
CA SER A 219 9.68 5.02 -0.70
C SER A 219 9.27 3.67 -0.10
N VAL A 220 8.82 2.74 -0.95
CA VAL A 220 8.60 1.33 -0.57
C VAL A 220 9.85 0.71 0.04
N ASN A 221 11.03 1.05 -0.50
CA ASN A 221 12.31 0.53 -0.03
C ASN A 221 12.56 0.75 1.47
N VAL A 222 12.07 1.86 2.04
CA VAL A 222 12.41 2.26 3.42
C VAL A 222 11.21 2.86 4.15
N ALA A 223 10.75 4.04 3.73
CA ALA A 223 9.84 4.85 4.54
C ALA A 223 8.42 4.28 4.62
N ILE A 224 7.85 3.79 3.51
CA ILE A 224 6.54 3.11 3.48
C ILE A 224 6.60 1.79 4.24
N THR A 225 7.68 1.01 4.08
CA THR A 225 7.86 -0.24 4.82
C THR A 225 7.94 0.00 6.33
N ASN A 226 8.74 0.98 6.76
CA ASN A 226 8.79 1.40 8.16
C ASN A 226 7.42 1.89 8.64
N PHE A 227 6.71 2.68 7.83
CA PHE A 227 5.39 3.21 8.17
C PHE A 227 4.38 2.09 8.42
N ALA A 228 4.27 1.13 7.50
CA ALA A 228 3.36 0.00 7.64
C ALA A 228 3.67 -0.83 8.89
N MET A 229 4.94 -1.17 9.13
CA MET A 229 5.36 -1.94 10.31
C MET A 229 5.06 -1.19 11.61
N ASP A 230 5.38 0.09 11.70
CA ASP A 230 5.11 0.90 12.90
C ASP A 230 3.60 1.05 13.15
N ALA A 231 2.81 1.25 12.10
CA ALA A 231 1.36 1.36 12.19
C ALA A 231 0.73 0.06 12.69
N VAL A 232 1.11 -1.08 12.11
CA VAL A 232 0.64 -2.41 12.54
C VAL A 232 1.04 -2.71 13.99
N ASN A 233 2.28 -2.40 14.38
CA ASN A 233 2.74 -2.58 15.76
C ASN A 233 1.98 -1.71 16.77
N ARG A 234 1.46 -0.56 16.33
CA ARG A 234 0.57 0.29 17.12
C ARG A 234 -0.89 -0.17 17.08
N GLY A 235 -1.23 -1.19 16.30
CA GLY A 235 -2.57 -1.77 16.25
C GLY A 235 -3.52 -1.08 15.25
N TYR A 236 -2.99 -0.37 14.25
CA TYR A 236 -3.79 0.08 13.11
C TYR A 236 -3.95 -1.04 12.08
N GLN A 237 -5.10 -1.09 11.42
CA GLN A 237 -5.22 -1.76 10.13
C GLN A 237 -4.53 -0.92 9.07
N PHE A 238 -3.81 -1.56 8.14
CA PHE A 238 -3.07 -0.85 7.10
C PHE A 238 -3.49 -1.37 5.73
N VAL A 239 -4.03 -0.46 4.92
CA VAL A 239 -4.41 -0.69 3.52
C VAL A 239 -3.37 -0.03 2.63
N LEU A 240 -2.80 -0.80 1.72
CA LEU A 240 -1.72 -0.38 0.83
C LEU A 240 -2.20 -0.48 -0.64
N PRO A 241 -2.64 0.63 -1.26
CA PRO A 241 -2.89 0.67 -2.69
C PRO A 241 -1.52 0.61 -3.40
N ARG A 242 -1.20 -0.53 -4.01
CA ARG A 242 0.16 -0.80 -4.53
C ARG A 242 0.56 0.18 -5.64
N ASP A 243 -0.42 0.66 -6.39
CA ASP A 243 -0.28 1.62 -7.48
C ASP A 243 -0.22 3.09 -7.00
N ALA A 244 -0.33 3.34 -5.69
CA ALA A 244 -0.18 4.65 -5.05
C ALA A 244 1.06 4.74 -4.14
N VAL A 245 1.97 3.77 -4.25
CA VAL A 245 3.29 3.81 -3.61
C VAL A 245 4.39 3.62 -4.64
N SER A 246 5.58 4.14 -4.37
CA SER A 246 6.70 3.99 -5.30
C SER A 246 8.01 3.69 -4.58
N GLY A 247 8.90 3.00 -5.26
CA GLY A 247 10.26 2.70 -4.82
C GLY A 247 11.18 2.56 -6.03
N PHE A 248 12.49 2.52 -5.78
CA PHE A 248 13.49 2.36 -6.84
C PHE A 248 14.58 1.38 -6.42
N PRO A 249 14.96 0.41 -7.27
CA PRO A 249 14.31 0.04 -8.54
C PRO A 249 12.87 -0.45 -8.35
N ARG A 250 12.04 -0.31 -9.40
CA ARG A 250 10.62 -0.67 -9.36
C ARG A 250 10.41 -2.15 -9.02
N GLU A 251 11.16 -3.03 -9.67
CA GLU A 251 11.10 -4.47 -9.45
C GLU A 251 11.42 -4.86 -8.01
N TYR A 252 12.28 -4.10 -7.33
CA TYR A 252 12.56 -4.30 -5.92
C TYR A 252 11.41 -3.81 -5.04
N ALA A 253 10.77 -2.68 -5.38
CA ALA A 253 9.59 -2.21 -4.69
C ALA A 253 8.44 -3.25 -4.75
N GLU A 254 8.17 -3.80 -5.94
CA GLU A 254 7.18 -4.88 -6.11
C GLU A 254 7.53 -6.11 -5.26
N ALA A 255 8.81 -6.53 -5.28
CA ALA A 255 9.26 -7.64 -4.46
C ALA A 255 9.06 -7.38 -2.96
N VAL A 256 9.28 -6.16 -2.47
CA VAL A 256 9.01 -5.81 -1.06
C VAL A 256 7.52 -5.85 -0.75
N ILE A 257 6.66 -5.35 -1.66
CA ILE A 257 5.21 -5.41 -1.50
C ILE A 257 4.75 -6.86 -1.39
N ASP A 258 5.10 -7.69 -2.37
CA ASP A 258 4.59 -9.06 -2.48
C ASP A 258 5.12 -9.98 -1.37
N ASN A 259 6.36 -9.77 -0.92
CA ASN A 259 7.04 -10.72 -0.03
C ASN A 259 7.16 -10.24 1.43
N THR A 260 6.93 -8.95 1.71
CA THR A 260 6.99 -8.38 3.07
C THR A 260 5.68 -7.70 3.44
N LEU A 261 5.22 -6.72 2.66
CA LEU A 261 4.06 -5.91 3.05
C LEU A 261 2.74 -6.66 2.91
N ALA A 262 2.63 -7.63 1.99
CA ALA A 262 1.46 -8.48 1.84
C ALA A 262 1.13 -9.32 3.09
N LEU A 263 2.11 -9.55 3.98
CA LEU A 263 1.91 -10.25 5.25
C LEU A 263 1.41 -9.32 6.38
N LEU A 264 1.56 -8.01 6.20
CA LEU A 264 1.30 -7.00 7.23
C LEU A 264 0.13 -6.08 6.88
N THR A 265 -0.23 -6.00 5.60
CA THR A 265 -1.16 -5.02 5.07
C THR A 265 -2.20 -5.68 4.16
N THR A 266 -3.36 -5.05 4.03
CA THR A 266 -4.30 -5.36 2.94
C THR A 266 -3.83 -4.65 1.68
N VAL A 267 -3.14 -5.40 0.81
CA VAL A 267 -2.67 -4.91 -0.49
C VAL A 267 -3.84 -4.84 -1.46
N THR A 268 -4.01 -3.69 -2.12
CA THR A 268 -5.12 -3.41 -3.03
C THR A 268 -4.70 -2.45 -4.15
N THR A 269 -5.66 -1.89 -4.88
CA THR A 269 -5.45 -0.85 -5.89
C THR A 269 -6.17 0.44 -5.52
N THR A 270 -5.76 1.52 -6.16
CA THR A 270 -6.40 2.83 -6.02
C THR A 270 -7.88 2.78 -6.40
N ASP A 271 -8.20 2.11 -7.52
CA ASP A 271 -9.57 1.98 -8.00
C ASP A 271 -10.48 1.26 -6.99
N ALA A 272 -9.98 0.20 -6.36
CA ALA A 272 -10.76 -0.55 -5.37
C ALA A 272 -11.06 0.30 -4.12
N VAL A 273 -10.11 1.13 -3.67
CA VAL A 273 -10.33 2.06 -2.54
C VAL A 273 -11.37 3.12 -2.90
N VAL A 274 -11.27 3.70 -4.09
CA VAL A 274 -12.23 4.71 -4.58
C VAL A 274 -13.63 4.12 -4.70
N GLU A 275 -13.76 2.91 -5.26
CA GLU A 275 -15.04 2.20 -5.36
C GLU A 275 -15.63 1.90 -3.97
N ALA A 276 -14.79 1.44 -3.03
CA ALA A 276 -15.23 1.15 -1.67
C ALA A 276 -15.78 2.40 -0.98
N TRP A 277 -15.09 3.54 -1.04
CA TRP A 277 -15.59 4.79 -0.48
C TRP A 277 -16.87 5.27 -1.17
N ALA A 278 -16.93 5.24 -2.50
CA ALA A 278 -18.14 5.62 -3.23
C ALA A 278 -19.37 4.80 -2.80
N SER A 279 -19.19 3.50 -2.53
CA SER A 279 -20.27 2.61 -2.07
C SER A 279 -20.73 2.89 -0.63
N LEU A 280 -19.88 3.50 0.20
CA LEU A 280 -20.19 3.83 1.61
C LEU A 280 -20.84 5.21 1.76
N THR A 281 -20.72 6.06 0.75
CA THR A 281 -21.22 7.45 0.76
C THR A 281 -22.48 7.65 -0.10
N SER A 282 -22.89 6.61 -0.84
CA SER A 282 -24.11 6.59 -1.66
C SER A 282 -25.33 6.22 -0.83
#